data_AF-A0A7N5KBB8-F1
#
_entry.id   AF-A0A7N5KBB8-F1
#
_cell.length_a   1.000
_cell.length_b   1.000
_cell.length_c   1.000
_cell.angle_alpha   90.00
_cell.angle_beta   90.00
_cell.angle_gamma   90.00
#
_symmetry.space_group_name_H-M   'P 1'
#
loop_
_entity.id
_entity.type
_entity.pdbx_description
1 polymer ?
#
loop_
_entity_poly.entity_id
_entity_poly.type
_entity_poly.pdbx_seq_one_letter_code
_entity_poly.pdbx_strand_id
1 'polypeptide(L)'
;MVVLKGVPALLSPELLYALARMGHGDEIVFADVNFPTSSICRGGPEEIRADGLGIPQLLEAVLKLLPLDTYVETPAAVMELVPSDRKTGLQTPVWGSYQSILFEAGCVSTLAKIERFEFYERAKKAFAVVATGGPAIAFGLDDLEEGGQRTPAERWLQGPLDHTC
;
A
#
# COMPACT_ATOMS: atom_id res chain seq x y z
N MET A 1 -0.27 16.28 6.67
CA MET A 1 0.75 15.82 7.64
C MET A 1 0.13 15.77 9.03
N VAL A 2 0.58 14.82 9.85
CA VAL A 2 0.14 14.64 11.24
C VAL A 2 1.30 14.77 12.22
N VAL A 3 1.01 15.06 13.49
CA VAL A 3 2.00 15.11 14.57
C VAL A 3 1.54 14.16 15.68
N LEU A 4 1.83 12.86 15.51
CA LEU A 4 1.45 11.82 16.44
C LEU A 4 2.67 10.92 16.73
N LYS A 5 2.80 10.43 17.96
CA LYS A 5 3.90 9.55 18.34
C LYS A 5 3.73 8.19 17.66
N GLY A 6 4.78 7.71 17.00
CA GLY A 6 4.77 6.42 16.30
C GLY A 6 4.13 6.44 14.90
N VAL A 7 3.52 7.55 14.48
CA VAL A 7 2.90 7.70 13.16
C VAL A 7 3.82 8.55 12.26
N PRO A 8 4.13 8.11 11.03
CA PRO A 8 4.93 8.90 10.12
C PRO A 8 4.27 10.25 9.79
N ALA A 9 5.02 11.35 9.99
CA ALA A 9 4.50 12.70 9.79
C ALA A 9 4.10 13.02 8.34
N LEU A 10 4.62 12.24 7.38
CA LEU A 10 4.30 12.33 5.95
C LEU A 10 2.83 12.01 5.65
N LEU A 11 2.18 11.20 6.49
CA LEU A 11 0.78 10.83 6.27
C LEU A 11 -0.14 12.03 6.55
N SER A 12 -1.11 12.25 5.67
CA SER A 12 -2.18 13.22 5.93
C SER A 12 -3.23 12.62 6.87
N PRO A 13 -4.00 13.44 7.59
CA PRO A 13 -5.13 12.95 8.37
C PRO A 13 -6.11 12.11 7.54
N GLU A 14 -6.35 12.51 6.29
CA GLU A 14 -7.24 11.83 5.35
C GLU A 14 -6.70 10.47 4.93
N LEU A 15 -5.40 10.38 4.61
CA LEU A 15 -4.77 9.10 4.30
C LEU A 15 -4.76 8.16 5.51
N LEU A 16 -4.46 8.69 6.71
CA LEU A 16 -4.50 7.89 7.92
C LEU A 16 -5.91 7.38 8.23
N TYR A 17 -6.93 8.20 7.98
CA TYR A 17 -8.33 7.80 8.14
C TYR A 17 -8.76 6.73 7.13
N ALA A 18 -8.28 6.81 5.89
CA ALA A 18 -8.52 5.78 4.88
C ALA A 18 -7.88 4.45 5.30
N LEU A 19 -6.59 4.46 5.66
CA LEU A 19 -5.88 3.27 6.14
C LEU A 19 -6.57 2.63 7.37
N ALA A 20 -7.08 3.44 8.29
CA ALA A 20 -7.79 2.94 9.48
C ALA A 20 -9.17 2.35 9.18
N ARG A 21 -9.73 2.61 7.99
CA ARG A 21 -11.04 2.09 7.55
C ARG A 21 -10.94 0.91 6.61
N MET A 22 -9.77 0.68 6.01
CA MET A 22 -9.53 -0.47 5.16
C MET A 22 -9.69 -1.75 5.98
N GLY A 23 -10.42 -2.70 5.40
CA GLY A 23 -10.56 -4.05 5.92
C GLY A 23 -9.69 -5.04 5.16
N HIS A 24 -9.75 -6.31 5.56
CA HIS A 24 -9.02 -7.37 4.87
C HIS A 24 -9.41 -7.47 3.38
N GLY A 25 -8.40 -7.48 2.51
CA GLY A 25 -8.58 -7.55 1.07
C GLY A 25 -9.00 -6.21 0.43
N ASP A 26 -9.11 -5.12 1.19
CA ASP A 26 -9.17 -3.80 0.59
C ASP A 26 -7.81 -3.44 0.00
N GLU A 27 -7.85 -2.72 -1.13
CA GLU A 27 -6.66 -2.31 -1.85
C GLU A 27 -6.50 -0.79 -1.83
N ILE A 28 -5.26 -0.32 -1.82
CA ILE A 28 -4.94 1.09 -1.98
C ILE A 28 -3.95 1.29 -3.13
N VAL A 29 -4.22 2.29 -3.97
CA VAL A 29 -3.38 2.61 -5.13
C VAL A 29 -2.61 3.90 -4.89
N PHE A 30 -1.30 3.86 -5.03
CA PHE A 30 -0.44 5.04 -5.14
C PHE A 30 -0.23 5.39 -6.60
N ALA A 31 -0.90 6.46 -7.03
CA ALA A 31 -0.97 6.91 -8.40
C ALA A 31 0.13 7.93 -8.69
N ASP A 32 0.80 7.75 -9.83
CA ASP A 32 1.74 8.74 -10.35
C ASP A 32 1.03 9.93 -11.03
N VAL A 33 1.81 10.93 -11.42
CA VAL A 33 1.30 12.16 -12.04
C VAL A 33 0.54 11.94 -13.37
N ASN A 34 0.83 10.86 -14.08
CA ASN A 34 0.20 10.52 -15.36
C ASN A 34 -1.02 9.58 -15.19
N PHE A 35 -1.20 8.99 -14.01
CA PHE A 35 -2.32 8.13 -13.73
C PHE A 35 -3.65 8.92 -13.73
N PRO A 36 -4.71 8.42 -14.38
CA PRO A 36 -5.98 9.15 -14.54
C PRO A 36 -6.84 9.11 -13.26
N THR A 37 -6.28 9.55 -12.12
CA THR A 37 -6.87 9.47 -10.77
C THR A 37 -8.31 9.97 -10.74
N SER A 38 -8.56 11.20 -11.21
CA SER A 38 -9.90 11.79 -11.16
C SER A 38 -10.95 10.99 -11.93
N SER A 39 -10.58 10.36 -13.05
CA SER A 39 -11.51 9.52 -13.82
C SER A 39 -11.75 8.17 -13.16
N ILE A 40 -10.73 7.58 -12.52
CA ILE A 40 -10.82 6.30 -11.82
C ILE A 40 -11.66 6.45 -10.54
N CYS A 41 -11.44 7.51 -9.76
CA CYS A 41 -12.17 7.77 -8.51
C CYS A 41 -13.66 8.05 -8.71
N ARG A 42 -14.08 8.54 -9.88
CA ARG A 42 -15.51 8.59 -10.24
C ARG A 42 -16.17 7.22 -10.28
N GLY A 43 -15.39 6.14 -10.39
CA GLY A 43 -15.86 4.76 -10.43
C GLY A 43 -16.08 4.11 -9.07
N GLY A 44 -15.69 4.75 -7.96
CA GLY A 44 -15.79 4.13 -6.64
C GLY A 44 -14.80 4.63 -5.59
N PRO A 45 -13.47 4.53 -5.82
CA PRO A 45 -12.48 4.74 -4.77
C PRO A 45 -12.41 6.18 -4.29
N GLU A 46 -12.07 6.35 -3.01
CA GLU A 46 -11.82 7.66 -2.44
C GLU A 46 -10.58 8.31 -3.08
N GLU A 47 -10.70 9.55 -3.56
CA GLU A 47 -9.58 10.33 -4.10
C GLU A 47 -8.84 11.04 -2.96
N ILE A 48 -7.56 10.71 -2.75
CA ILE A 48 -6.69 11.34 -1.74
C ILE A 48 -5.54 12.03 -2.44
N ARG A 49 -5.19 13.24 -2.02
CA ARG A 49 -4.12 14.05 -2.64
C ARG A 49 -2.86 14.06 -1.78
N ALA A 50 -1.74 13.72 -2.41
CA ALA A 50 -0.39 13.76 -1.85
C ALA A 50 0.61 14.35 -2.87
N ASP A 51 0.19 15.43 -3.54
CA ASP A 51 0.87 16.05 -4.70
C ASP A 51 2.35 16.42 -4.48
N GLY A 52 2.77 16.64 -3.24
CA GLY A 52 4.15 17.00 -2.90
C GLY A 52 5.07 15.82 -2.59
N LEU A 53 4.55 14.58 -2.62
CA LEU A 53 5.26 13.39 -2.17
C LEU A 53 5.55 12.43 -3.33
N GLY A 54 6.67 11.73 -3.24
CA GLY A 54 6.99 10.61 -4.13
C GLY A 54 6.43 9.29 -3.58
N ILE A 55 6.07 8.37 -4.48
CA ILE A 55 5.55 7.04 -4.10
C ILE A 55 6.49 6.28 -3.16
N PRO A 56 7.83 6.20 -3.37
CA PRO A 56 8.70 5.44 -2.46
C PRO A 56 8.62 5.90 -1.00
N GLN A 57 8.66 7.22 -0.77
CA GLN A 57 8.61 7.82 0.57
C GLN A 57 7.25 7.59 1.25
N LEU A 58 6.18 7.65 0.45
CA LEU A 58 4.83 7.41 0.94
C LEU A 58 4.63 5.92 1.24
N LEU A 59 5.14 5.04 0.40
CA LEU A 59 5.10 3.59 0.58
C LEU A 59 5.81 3.18 1.87
N GLU A 60 7.03 3.67 2.12
CA GLU A 60 7.75 3.42 3.38
C GLU A 60 6.97 3.90 4.62
N ALA A 61 6.25 5.02 4.51
CA ALA A 61 5.44 5.54 5.59
C ALA A 61 4.19 4.68 5.83
N VAL A 62 3.53 4.24 4.76
CA VAL A 62 2.31 3.44 4.85
C VAL A 62 2.61 2.03 5.39
N LEU A 63 3.66 1.36 4.91
CA LEU A 63 4.03 0.01 5.35
C LEU A 63 4.47 -0.08 6.83
N LYS A 64 4.70 1.04 7.50
CA LYS A 64 4.91 1.06 8.97
C LYS A 64 3.63 0.83 9.75
N LEU A 65 2.47 1.07 9.13
CA LEU A 65 1.15 0.97 9.75
C LEU A 65 0.28 -0.11 9.10
N LEU A 66 0.49 -0.35 7.80
CA LEU A 66 -0.33 -1.21 6.97
C LEU A 66 0.33 -2.60 6.81
N PRO A 67 -0.22 -3.66 7.42
CA PRO A 67 0.30 -5.01 7.24
C PRO A 67 -0.09 -5.56 5.85
N LEU A 68 0.84 -6.18 5.14
CA LEU A 68 0.63 -6.69 3.77
C LEU A 68 0.12 -8.12 3.73
N ASP A 69 -0.85 -8.41 2.86
CA ASP A 69 -1.50 -9.71 2.81
C ASP A 69 -0.52 -10.86 2.49
N THR A 70 -0.49 -11.88 3.35
CA THR A 70 0.37 -13.08 3.26
C THR A 70 -0.41 -14.27 2.73
N TYR A 71 -1.73 -14.18 2.60
CA TYR A 71 -2.56 -15.22 2.03
C TYR A 71 -2.63 -15.15 0.49
N VAL A 72 -2.16 -14.05 -0.09
CA VAL A 72 -2.02 -13.87 -1.54
C VAL A 72 -0.57 -14.06 -1.97
N GLU A 73 -0.37 -14.52 -3.21
CA GLU A 73 0.98 -14.75 -3.75
C GLU A 73 1.78 -13.45 -3.90
N THR A 74 1.09 -12.35 -4.22
CA THR A 74 1.70 -11.04 -4.49
C THR A 74 0.80 -9.92 -3.97
N PRO A 75 1.01 -9.40 -2.74
CA PRO A 75 0.20 -8.33 -2.15
C PRO A 75 0.54 -6.94 -2.71
N ALA A 76 1.38 -6.88 -3.74
CA ALA A 76 1.81 -5.64 -4.34
C ALA A 76 1.96 -5.78 -5.86
N ALA A 77 1.43 -4.81 -6.58
CA ALA A 77 1.40 -4.81 -8.03
C ALA A 77 1.83 -3.47 -8.63
N VAL A 78 2.46 -3.53 -9.80
CA VAL A 78 2.78 -2.38 -10.64
C VAL A 78 2.19 -2.54 -12.03
N MET A 79 1.92 -1.42 -12.67
CA MET A 79 1.52 -1.41 -14.07
C MET A 79 2.69 -1.85 -14.98
N GLU A 80 2.46 -2.83 -15.84
CA GLU A 80 3.44 -3.32 -16.81
C GLU A 80 3.66 -2.29 -17.93
N LEU A 81 4.89 -2.26 -18.46
CA LEU A 81 5.22 -1.48 -19.65
C LEU A 81 4.42 -1.97 -20.87
N VAL A 82 3.84 -1.00 -21.59
CA VAL A 82 3.21 -1.27 -22.88
C VAL A 82 4.26 -1.79 -23.89
N PRO A 83 3.85 -2.58 -24.91
CA PRO A 83 4.80 -3.17 -25.86
C PRO A 83 5.70 -2.17 -26.58
N SER A 84 5.24 -0.93 -26.80
CA SER A 84 6.06 0.15 -27.38
C SER A 84 7.23 0.54 -26.48
N ASP A 85 6.99 0.64 -25.17
CA ASP A 85 7.98 1.09 -24.20
C ASP A 85 9.00 -0.01 -23.89
N ARG A 86 8.58 -1.27 -23.96
CA ARG A 86 9.51 -2.41 -23.94
C ARG A 86 10.43 -2.40 -25.15
N LYS A 87 9.92 -2.08 -26.34
CA LYS A 87 10.72 -2.00 -27.58
C LYS A 87 11.74 -0.86 -27.55
N THR A 88 11.43 0.25 -26.89
CA THR A 88 12.38 1.36 -26.70
C THR A 88 13.41 1.11 -25.60
N GLY A 89 13.27 0.01 -24.84
CA GLY A 89 14.16 -0.32 -23.74
C GLY A 89 13.99 0.59 -22.54
N LEU A 90 12.78 1.14 -22.33
CA LEU A 90 12.48 2.02 -21.21
C LEU A 90 12.81 1.31 -19.89
N GLN A 91 13.62 1.97 -19.06
CA GLN A 91 14.02 1.45 -17.77
C GLN A 91 13.06 1.94 -16.68
N THR A 92 12.75 1.06 -15.73
CA THR A 92 11.85 1.32 -14.61
C THR A 92 12.58 1.14 -13.27
N PRO A 93 13.61 1.95 -12.98
CA PRO A 93 14.44 1.80 -11.78
C PRO A 93 13.62 1.87 -10.48
N VAL A 94 12.49 2.58 -10.51
CA VAL A 94 11.58 2.71 -9.37
C VAL A 94 10.99 1.39 -8.90
N TRP A 95 10.81 0.39 -9.78
CA TRP A 95 10.35 -0.94 -9.38
C TRP A 95 11.34 -1.62 -8.43
N GLY A 96 12.65 -1.39 -8.63
CA GLY A 96 13.68 -1.87 -7.72
C GLY A 96 13.55 -1.23 -6.34
N SER A 97 13.30 0.08 -6.28
CA SER A 97 13.05 0.79 -5.02
C SER A 97 11.84 0.25 -4.28
N TYR A 98 10.72 0.04 -4.99
CA TYR A 98 9.52 -0.55 -4.39
C TYR A 98 9.77 -1.95 -3.83
N GLN A 99 10.48 -2.80 -4.59
CA GLN A 99 10.81 -4.15 -4.14
C GLN A 99 11.70 -4.14 -2.89
N SER A 100 12.68 -3.23 -2.81
CA SER A 100 13.51 -3.05 -1.62
C SER A 100 12.68 -2.62 -0.40
N ILE A 101 11.78 -1.65 -0.58
CA ILE A 101 10.90 -1.16 0.50
C ILE A 101 9.97 -2.28 1.00
N LEU A 102 9.38 -3.05 0.09
CA LEU A 102 8.56 -4.22 0.45
C LEU A 102 9.36 -5.27 1.23
N PHE A 103 10.58 -5.55 0.79
CA PHE A 103 11.46 -6.51 1.48
C PHE A 103 11.80 -6.06 2.90
N GLU A 104 12.10 -4.77 3.09
CA GLU A 104 12.34 -4.19 4.42
C GLU A 104 11.09 -4.23 5.32
N ALA A 105 9.89 -4.19 4.74
CA ALA A 105 8.62 -4.37 5.44
C ALA A 105 8.27 -5.86 5.71
N GLY A 106 9.14 -6.81 5.34
CA GLY A 106 8.96 -8.24 5.57
C GLY A 106 8.23 -8.99 4.45
N CYS A 107 7.91 -8.33 3.34
CA CYS A 107 7.30 -8.94 2.17
C CYS A 107 8.37 -9.61 1.29
N VAL A 108 8.33 -10.95 1.23
CA VAL A 108 9.30 -11.75 0.46
C VAL A 108 8.88 -11.98 -0.99
N SER A 109 7.63 -11.65 -1.35
CA SER A 109 7.10 -11.83 -2.69
C SER A 109 7.60 -10.76 -3.66
N THR A 110 7.67 -11.13 -4.93
CA THR A 110 8.00 -10.19 -6.02
C THR A 110 6.80 -9.35 -6.41
N LEU A 111 7.05 -8.13 -6.91
CA LEU A 111 6.02 -7.29 -7.51
C LEU A 111 5.33 -7.96 -8.69
N ALA A 112 4.00 -8.09 -8.61
CA ALA A 112 3.19 -8.48 -9.76
C ALA A 112 3.22 -7.37 -10.82
N LYS A 113 3.27 -7.76 -12.09
CA LYS A 113 3.17 -6.84 -13.23
C LYS A 113 1.84 -7.06 -13.92
N ILE A 114 0.99 -6.05 -13.89
CA ILE A 114 -0.37 -6.12 -14.41
C ILE A 114 -0.48 -5.30 -15.68
N GLU A 115 -1.19 -5.80 -16.69
CA GLU A 115 -1.43 -5.06 -17.93
C GLU A 115 -2.15 -3.73 -17.62
N ARG A 116 -1.89 -2.69 -18.41
CA ARG A 116 -2.37 -1.32 -18.15
C ARG A 116 -3.88 -1.22 -17.91
N PHE A 117 -4.70 -1.84 -18.76
CA PHE A 117 -6.16 -1.76 -18.62
C PHE A 117 -6.66 -2.64 -17.48
N GLU A 118 -6.05 -3.80 -17.27
CA GLU A 118 -6.33 -4.63 -16.10
C GLU A 118 -6.02 -3.89 -14.79
N PHE A 119 -4.92 -3.14 -14.74
CA PHE A 119 -4.57 -2.30 -13.59
C PHE A 119 -5.63 -1.21 -13.36
N TYR A 120 -6.16 -0.58 -14.43
CA TYR A 120 -7.25 0.39 -14.28
C TYR A 120 -8.54 -0.25 -13.76
N GLU A 121 -8.89 -1.45 -14.21
CA GLU A 121 -10.08 -2.17 -13.71
C GLU A 121 -9.92 -2.59 -12.24
N ARG A 122 -8.70 -2.96 -11.82
CA ARG A 122 -8.38 -3.22 -10.41
C ARG A 122 -8.45 -1.93 -9.58
N ALA A 123 -7.83 -0.86 -10.05
CA ALA A 123 -7.83 0.44 -9.37
C ALA A 123 -9.22 1.04 -9.15
N LYS A 124 -10.19 0.79 -10.05
CA LYS A 124 -11.60 1.19 -9.87
C LYS A 124 -12.29 0.47 -8.71
N LYS A 125 -11.78 -0.68 -8.28
CA LYS A 125 -12.32 -1.49 -7.18
C LYS A 125 -11.58 -1.28 -5.86
N ALA A 126 -10.45 -0.57 -5.90
CA ALA A 126 -9.70 -0.22 -4.70
C ALA A 126 -10.55 0.60 -3.72
N PHE A 127 -10.13 0.62 -2.46
CA PHE A 127 -10.74 1.46 -1.43
C PHE A 127 -10.42 2.94 -1.66
N ALA A 128 -9.15 3.24 -1.95
CA ALA A 128 -8.68 4.59 -2.20
C ALA A 128 -7.59 4.65 -3.28
N VAL A 129 -7.51 5.80 -3.95
CA VAL A 129 -6.41 6.15 -4.85
C VAL A 129 -5.75 7.43 -4.34
N VAL A 130 -4.44 7.35 -4.08
CA VAL A 130 -3.62 8.45 -3.61
C VAL A 130 -2.83 9.04 -4.77
N ALA A 131 -3.23 10.22 -5.23
CA ALA A 131 -2.53 10.96 -6.29
C ALA A 131 -1.25 11.59 -5.73
N THR A 132 -0.09 11.19 -6.27
CA THR A 132 1.24 11.65 -5.84
C THR A 132 1.89 12.56 -6.89
N GLY A 133 2.96 13.27 -6.49
CA GLY A 133 3.70 14.21 -7.37
C GLY A 133 4.81 13.59 -8.20
N GLY A 134 5.08 12.28 -8.05
CA GLY A 134 6.22 11.62 -8.69
C GLY A 134 5.93 11.21 -10.15
N PRO A 135 6.92 11.26 -11.05
CA PRO A 135 6.83 10.69 -12.41
C PRO A 135 6.98 9.16 -12.43
N ALA A 136 6.86 8.51 -11.26
CA ALA A 136 7.04 7.08 -11.10
C ALA A 136 5.90 6.29 -11.76
N ILE A 137 5.92 4.96 -11.72
CA ILE A 137 4.80 4.14 -12.22
C ILE A 137 3.87 3.81 -11.05
N ALA A 138 2.56 3.88 -11.30
CA ALA A 138 1.51 3.52 -10.36
C ALA A 138 1.71 2.14 -9.72
N PHE A 139 1.34 2.07 -8.43
CA PHE A 139 1.62 0.95 -7.53
C PHE A 139 0.36 0.64 -6.69
N GLY A 140 0.01 -0.63 -6.52
CA GLY A 140 -1.11 -1.08 -5.69
C GLY A 140 -0.64 -2.01 -4.57
N LEU A 141 -1.31 -1.95 -3.41
CA LEU A 141 -1.10 -2.82 -2.25
C LEU A 141 -2.40 -3.53 -1.83
N ASP A 142 -2.25 -4.74 -1.29
CA ASP A 142 -3.29 -5.57 -0.65
C ASP A 142 -3.04 -5.72 0.86
N ASP A 143 -4.08 -5.55 1.68
CA ASP A 143 -4.02 -5.58 3.15
C ASP A 143 -4.19 -6.97 3.80
N LEU A 144 -3.30 -7.29 4.76
CA LEU A 144 -3.34 -8.49 5.61
C LEU A 144 -4.41 -8.41 6.70
N GLU A 145 -4.85 -9.59 7.15
CA GLU A 145 -5.33 -9.81 8.52
C GLU A 145 -4.39 -9.21 9.60
N GLU A 146 -4.92 -8.48 10.58
CA GLU A 146 -4.23 -8.24 11.84
C GLU A 146 -4.07 -9.58 12.58
N GLY A 147 -3.04 -10.35 12.21
CA GLY A 147 -2.58 -11.52 12.94
C GLY A 147 -1.96 -11.10 14.26
N GLY A 148 -2.79 -10.70 15.21
CA GLY A 148 -2.50 -10.53 16.63
C GLY A 148 -1.16 -9.87 16.96
N GLN A 149 -1.07 -8.55 16.85
CA GLN A 149 -0.19 -7.84 17.77
C GLN A 149 -0.73 -8.07 19.19
N ARG A 150 -0.20 -9.08 19.90
CA ARG A 150 -0.52 -9.26 21.32
C ARG A 150 -0.18 -7.98 22.03
N THR A 151 -1.21 -7.31 22.54
CA THR A 151 -1.04 -6.10 23.31
C THR A 151 -0.33 -6.46 24.62
N PRO A 152 0.48 -5.55 25.21
CA PRO A 152 1.07 -5.78 26.52
C PRO A 152 0.04 -6.12 27.62
N ALA A 153 -1.23 -5.74 27.41
CA ALA A 153 -2.34 -6.01 28.32
C ALA A 153 -2.71 -7.51 28.39
N GLU A 154 -2.60 -8.26 27.29
CA GLU A 154 -2.97 -9.68 27.24
C GLU A 154 -1.98 -10.60 27.97
N ARG A 155 -0.77 -10.10 28.28
CA ARG A 155 0.26 -10.83 29.03
C ARG A 155 -0.06 -10.98 30.53
N TRP A 156 -0.99 -10.18 31.06
CA TRP A 156 -1.38 -10.21 32.48
C TRP A 156 -2.47 -11.23 32.80
N LEU A 157 -3.20 -11.73 31.80
CA LEU A 157 -4.35 -12.61 32.00
C LEU A 157 -4.00 -14.10 32.09
N GLN A 158 -2.72 -14.46 31.99
CA GLN A 158 -2.23 -15.84 32.16
C GLN A 158 -1.21 -15.93 33.30
N GLY A 159 -1.59 -15.45 34.48
CA GLY A 159 -0.98 -15.96 35.71
C GLY A 159 -1.28 -17.46 35.86
N PRO A 160 -0.35 -18.27 36.39
CA PRO A 160 -0.56 -19.70 36.54
C PRO A 160 -1.76 -19.96 37.46
N LEU A 161 -2.76 -20.67 36.94
CA LEU A 161 -3.80 -21.28 37.76
C LEU A 161 -3.16 -22.45 38.52
N ASP A 162 -2.59 -22.16 39.69
CA ASP A 162 -2.26 -23.17 40.68
C ASP A 162 -3.56 -23.80 41.19
N HIS A 163 -3.94 -24.94 40.61
CA HIS A 163 -4.91 -25.84 41.21
C HIS A 163 -4.18 -26.74 42.22
N THR A 164 -4.16 -26.33 43.49
CA THR A 164 -4.05 -27.25 44.64
C THR A 164 -4.82 -26.68 45.83
N CYS A 165 -6.07 -27.14 45.99
CA CYS A 165 -6.67 -27.71 47.22
C CYS A 165 -8.18 -27.89 47.03
#